data_AF-A0A077NZ22-F1
#
_entry.id   AF-A0A077NZ22-F1
#
_cell.length_a   1.000
_cell.length_b   1.000
_cell.length_c   1.000
_cell.angle_alpha   90.00
_cell.angle_beta   90.00
_cell.angle_gamma   90.00
#
_symmetry.space_group_name_H-M   'P 1'
#
loop_
_entity.id
_entity.type
_entity.pdbx_description
1 polymer ?
#
loop_
_entity_poly.entity_id
_entity_poly.type
_entity_poly.pdbx_seq_one_letter_code
_entity_poly.pdbx_strand_id
1 'polypeptide(L)'
;MIPGNSTEKLLVDIANDNSLSKENKKIVINEAAYPNQDVNYAAGKPCAVCPPPQARPEFVENLIRSLDKRFTVTIYAAHPGTPLNKDDGTPHVEKGERVTSAAGHVWYEISDGHVSDSYGFAPIKSGAVGPGAITKHDTVHYENPRYSRTIEITEEHYNKLKNYGELGIKRNNPDFNLYYIGTSNSCIDFTWKALRSAGLKSKINNNDSLYTRDLKKSGNFDGSVKVDNNIFDIQSISAPFPNSELNREYYNEIPKKTLMQELFTKSDNKDSDTEIA
;
A
#
# COMPACT_ATOMS: atom_id res chain seq x y z
N MET A 1 -9.27 -18.15 -6.09
CA MET A 1 -8.79 -19.51 -5.73
C MET A 1 -9.56 -20.51 -6.58
N ILE A 2 -8.89 -21.45 -7.25
CA ILE A 2 -9.55 -22.47 -8.08
C ILE A 2 -9.51 -23.80 -7.31
N PRO A 3 -10.66 -24.41 -6.98
CA PRO A 3 -10.71 -25.73 -6.35
C PRO A 3 -10.13 -26.81 -7.28
N GLY A 4 -9.24 -27.64 -6.76
CA GLY A 4 -8.63 -28.77 -7.46
C GLY A 4 -9.34 -30.10 -7.20
N ASN A 5 -10.23 -30.17 -6.21
CA ASN A 5 -10.98 -31.39 -5.88
C ASN A 5 -12.35 -31.10 -5.23
N SER A 6 -13.12 -32.15 -4.96
CA SER A 6 -14.48 -32.04 -4.40
C SER A 6 -14.52 -31.45 -2.99
N THR A 7 -13.50 -31.72 -2.16
CA THR A 7 -13.41 -31.17 -0.82
C THR A 7 -13.14 -29.68 -0.87
N GLU A 8 -12.18 -29.24 -1.69
CA GLU A 8 -11.90 -27.80 -1.90
C GLU A 8 -13.14 -27.05 -2.42
N LYS A 9 -13.97 -27.69 -3.24
CA LYS A 9 -15.24 -27.11 -3.70
C LYS A 9 -16.24 -26.94 -2.53
N LEU A 10 -16.39 -27.96 -1.70
CA LEU A 10 -17.22 -27.89 -0.48
C LEU A 10 -16.74 -26.78 0.47
N LEU A 11 -15.43 -26.63 0.65
CA LEU A 11 -14.88 -25.57 1.51
C LEU A 11 -15.25 -24.18 0.98
N VAL A 12 -15.22 -23.96 -0.34
CA VAL A 12 -15.66 -22.70 -0.96
C VAL A 12 -17.16 -22.45 -0.71
N ASP A 13 -17.99 -23.50 -0.79
CA ASP A 13 -19.42 -23.38 -0.50
C ASP A 13 -19.65 -22.96 0.97
N ILE A 14 -18.92 -23.56 1.91
CA ILE A 14 -18.95 -23.17 3.34
C ILE A 14 -18.49 -21.71 3.52
N ALA A 15 -17.42 -21.30 2.85
CA ALA A 15 -16.91 -19.93 2.92
C ALA A 15 -17.93 -18.89 2.43
N ASN A 16 -18.75 -19.26 1.44
CA ASN A 16 -19.79 -18.41 0.86
C ASN A 16 -21.15 -18.49 1.58
N ASP A 17 -21.32 -19.38 2.57
CA ASP A 17 -22.56 -19.52 3.32
C ASP A 17 -22.82 -18.30 4.21
N ASN A 18 -23.82 -17.48 3.86
CA ASN A 18 -24.16 -16.28 4.62
C ASN A 18 -24.88 -16.56 5.96
N SER A 19 -25.28 -17.82 6.22
CA SER A 19 -25.90 -18.20 7.50
C SER A 19 -24.88 -18.45 8.61
N LEU A 20 -23.61 -18.71 8.25
CA LEU A 20 -22.53 -18.97 9.19
C LEU A 20 -21.78 -17.69 9.56
N SER A 21 -21.49 -17.51 10.86
CA SER A 21 -20.53 -16.50 11.30
C SER A 21 -19.14 -16.80 10.77
N LYS A 22 -18.29 -15.78 10.67
CA LYS A 22 -16.89 -15.90 10.25
C LYS A 22 -16.13 -16.96 11.08
N GLU A 23 -16.25 -16.92 12.41
CA GLU A 23 -15.66 -17.90 13.32
C GLU A 23 -16.17 -19.31 13.05
N ASN A 24 -17.48 -19.48 12.82
CA ASN A 24 -18.06 -20.79 12.50
C ASN A 24 -17.54 -21.31 11.16
N LYS A 25 -17.41 -20.46 10.13
CA LYS A 25 -16.81 -20.84 8.85
C LYS A 25 -15.40 -21.38 9.04
N LYS A 26 -14.56 -20.73 9.86
CA LYS A 26 -13.19 -21.19 10.14
C LYS A 26 -13.18 -22.58 10.78
N ILE A 27 -14.08 -22.83 11.74
CA ILE A 27 -14.21 -24.13 12.40
C ILE A 27 -14.60 -25.21 11.39
N VAL A 28 -15.72 -25.00 10.68
CA VAL A 28 -16.26 -25.99 9.74
C VAL A 28 -15.28 -26.27 8.59
N ILE A 29 -14.57 -25.25 8.09
CA ILE A 29 -13.55 -25.43 7.05
C ILE A 29 -12.40 -26.33 7.55
N ASN A 30 -11.90 -26.10 8.77
CA ASN A 30 -10.82 -26.91 9.32
C ASN A 30 -11.24 -28.37 9.56
N GLU A 31 -12.47 -28.59 10.04
CA GLU A 31 -13.02 -29.92 10.26
C GLU A 31 -13.25 -30.67 8.93
N ALA A 32 -13.73 -29.98 7.90
CA ALA A 32 -14.04 -30.58 6.61
C ALA A 32 -12.84 -30.76 5.67
N ALA A 33 -11.73 -30.05 5.91
CA ALA A 33 -10.58 -30.02 4.99
C ALA A 33 -9.87 -31.38 4.85
N TYR A 34 -9.83 -32.18 5.93
CA TYR A 34 -9.05 -33.41 6.00
C TYR A 34 -9.94 -34.60 6.40
N PRO A 35 -10.86 -35.03 5.53
CA PRO A 35 -11.71 -36.19 5.79
C PRO A 35 -10.86 -37.43 6.04
N ASN A 36 -11.30 -38.25 7.01
CA ASN A 36 -10.61 -39.48 7.38
C ASN A 36 -10.70 -40.49 6.22
N GLN A 37 -9.53 -40.90 5.71
CA GLN A 37 -9.39 -41.78 4.55
C GLN A 37 -9.60 -43.27 4.89
N ASP A 38 -9.51 -43.62 6.18
CA ASP A 38 -9.66 -45.01 6.64
C ASP A 38 -11.13 -45.37 6.92
N VAL A 39 -12.03 -44.38 6.89
CA VAL A 39 -13.46 -44.61 7.09
C VAL A 39 -14.07 -45.07 5.78
N ASN A 40 -14.61 -46.27 5.79
CA ASN A 40 -15.35 -46.81 4.67
C ASN A 40 -16.75 -46.18 4.69
N TYR A 41 -16.94 -45.07 3.94
CA TYR A 41 -18.15 -44.24 3.93
C TYR A 41 -19.45 -45.01 3.56
N ALA A 42 -19.36 -46.29 3.23
CA ALA A 42 -20.48 -47.20 3.03
C ALA A 42 -20.10 -48.69 3.20
N ALA A 43 -19.36 -49.06 4.26
CA ALA A 43 -19.11 -50.49 4.56
C ALA A 43 -20.44 -51.27 4.64
N GLY A 44 -20.63 -52.23 3.71
CA GLY A 44 -21.80 -53.11 3.66
C GLY A 44 -22.94 -52.68 2.73
N LYS A 45 -22.79 -51.62 1.92
CA LYS A 45 -23.80 -51.24 0.90
C LYS A 45 -23.27 -51.46 -0.52
N PRO A 46 -24.12 -51.88 -1.48
CA PRO A 46 -23.78 -51.79 -2.90
C PRO A 46 -23.58 -50.30 -3.24
N CYS A 47 -22.42 -49.94 -3.78
CA CYS A 47 -21.91 -48.55 -3.92
C CYS A 47 -21.16 -48.00 -2.68
N ALA A 48 -20.12 -48.71 -2.21
CA ALA A 48 -19.12 -48.10 -1.35
C ALA A 48 -18.49 -46.90 -2.06
N VAL A 49 -18.75 -45.69 -1.55
CA VAL A 49 -18.20 -44.45 -2.11
C VAL A 49 -16.81 -44.24 -1.51
N CYS A 50 -15.81 -43.99 -2.35
CA CYS A 50 -14.48 -43.64 -1.88
C CYS A 50 -14.55 -42.42 -0.95
N PRO A 51 -13.69 -42.35 0.08
CA PRO A 51 -13.58 -41.15 0.89
C PRO A 51 -13.24 -39.95 -0.02
N PRO A 52 -13.82 -38.76 0.25
CA PRO A 52 -13.46 -37.58 -0.49
C PRO A 52 -11.96 -37.28 -0.31
N PRO A 53 -11.28 -36.75 -1.34
CA PRO A 53 -9.86 -36.40 -1.26
C PRO A 53 -9.63 -35.32 -0.21
N GLN A 54 -8.43 -35.24 0.36
CA GLN A 54 -8.07 -34.14 1.25
C GLN A 54 -7.88 -32.83 0.47
N ALA A 55 -8.21 -31.70 1.08
CA ALA A 55 -7.87 -30.39 0.53
C ALA A 55 -6.36 -30.14 0.63
N ARG A 56 -5.81 -29.35 -0.29
CA ARG A 56 -4.42 -28.92 -0.19
C ARG A 56 -4.24 -27.96 0.99
N PRO A 57 -3.19 -28.10 1.83
CA PRO A 57 -3.00 -27.22 2.98
C PRO A 57 -2.96 -25.74 2.63
N GLU A 58 -2.27 -25.38 1.54
CA GLU A 58 -2.20 -24.00 1.07
C GLU A 58 -3.56 -23.47 0.59
N PHE A 59 -4.45 -24.34 0.10
CA PHE A 59 -5.80 -23.96 -0.28
C PHE A 59 -6.64 -23.61 0.95
N VAL A 60 -6.59 -24.46 1.99
CA VAL A 60 -7.32 -24.28 3.24
C VAL A 60 -6.86 -22.99 3.94
N GLU A 61 -5.55 -22.78 4.04
CA GLU A 61 -4.98 -21.57 4.62
C GLU A 61 -5.42 -20.30 3.88
N ASN A 62 -5.33 -20.31 2.54
CA ASN A 62 -5.77 -19.19 1.72
C ASN A 62 -7.27 -18.91 1.83
N LEU A 63 -8.09 -19.95 1.90
CA LEU A 63 -9.52 -19.82 2.05
C LEU A 63 -9.91 -19.24 3.40
N ILE A 64 -9.35 -19.77 4.50
CA ILE A 64 -9.56 -19.23 5.84
C ILE A 64 -9.12 -17.78 5.91
N ARG A 65 -7.97 -17.45 5.31
CA ARG A 65 -7.46 -16.07 5.24
C ARG A 65 -8.37 -15.15 4.43
N SER A 66 -9.06 -15.66 3.41
CA SER A 66 -10.02 -14.88 2.61
C SER A 66 -11.32 -14.52 3.36
N LEU A 67 -11.61 -15.18 4.49
CA LEU A 67 -12.74 -14.83 5.34
C LEU A 67 -12.50 -13.55 6.14
N ASP A 68 -11.25 -13.11 6.23
CA ASP A 68 -10.84 -11.91 6.94
C ASP A 68 -10.64 -10.79 5.93
N LYS A 69 -11.05 -9.56 6.29
CA LYS A 69 -10.63 -8.39 5.53
C LYS A 69 -9.11 -8.31 5.54
N ARG A 70 -8.52 -8.05 4.38
CA ARG A 70 -7.08 -7.90 4.22
C ARG A 70 -6.81 -6.46 3.89
N PHE A 71 -5.98 -5.86 4.73
CA PHE A 71 -5.71 -4.44 4.65
C PHE A 71 -4.38 -4.21 3.97
N THR A 72 -4.32 -3.20 3.11
CA THR A 72 -3.07 -2.78 2.48
C THR A 72 -2.85 -1.30 2.66
N VAL A 73 -1.58 -0.91 2.59
CA VAL A 73 -1.17 0.46 2.28
C VAL A 73 -0.33 0.42 1.01
N THR A 74 -0.63 1.30 0.06
CA THR A 74 0.21 1.57 -1.10
C THR A 74 0.83 2.95 -0.93
N ILE A 75 2.16 3.02 -0.91
CA ILE A 75 2.90 4.28 -0.84
C ILE A 75 3.36 4.62 -2.25
N TYR A 76 3.05 5.82 -2.71
CA TYR A 76 3.37 6.28 -4.06
C TYR A 76 4.43 7.37 -4.03
N ALA A 77 5.31 7.35 -5.02
CA ALA A 77 6.29 8.40 -5.29
C ALA A 77 6.20 8.79 -6.78
N ALA A 78 5.66 9.99 -7.03
CA ALA A 78 5.62 10.62 -8.33
C ALA A 78 6.85 11.47 -8.57
N HIS A 79 7.54 11.22 -9.67
CA HIS A 79 8.72 11.96 -10.07
C HIS A 79 8.38 13.42 -10.41
N PRO A 80 9.29 14.41 -10.21
CA PRO A 80 9.28 15.63 -11.03
C PRO A 80 9.04 15.31 -12.52
N GLY A 81 8.09 15.99 -13.15
CA GLY A 81 7.66 15.74 -14.54
C GLY A 81 6.46 14.81 -14.69
N THR A 82 5.98 14.17 -13.60
CA THR A 82 4.80 13.30 -13.65
C THR A 82 3.57 14.10 -14.14
N PRO A 83 2.85 13.64 -15.19
CA PRO A 83 1.66 14.32 -15.69
C PRO A 83 0.53 14.37 -14.65
N LEU A 84 -0.22 15.48 -14.64
CA LEU A 84 -1.30 15.72 -13.67
C LEU A 84 -2.69 15.63 -14.30
N ASN A 85 -3.63 14.94 -13.67
CA ASN A 85 -5.04 14.92 -14.04
C ASN A 85 -5.86 15.90 -13.21
N LYS A 86 -7.09 16.15 -13.66
CA LYS A 86 -8.12 16.82 -12.88
C LYS A 86 -8.80 15.82 -11.93
N ASP A 87 -9.70 16.31 -11.07
CA ASP A 87 -10.46 15.50 -10.12
C ASP A 87 -11.28 14.37 -10.77
N ASP A 88 -11.69 14.56 -12.03
CA ASP A 88 -12.43 13.56 -12.83
C ASP A 88 -11.53 12.52 -13.53
N GLY A 89 -10.20 12.60 -13.30
CA GLY A 89 -9.21 11.73 -13.92
C GLY A 89 -8.83 12.11 -15.35
N THR A 90 -9.43 13.16 -15.93
CA THR A 90 -9.06 13.61 -17.27
C THR A 90 -7.74 14.37 -17.26
N PRO A 91 -6.96 14.33 -18.36
CA PRO A 91 -5.73 15.08 -18.47
C PRO A 91 -5.92 16.59 -18.20
N HIS A 92 -5.24 17.11 -17.18
CA HIS A 92 -5.01 18.54 -17.02
C HIS A 92 -4.06 19.10 -18.11
N VAL A 93 -4.60 20.01 -18.92
CA VAL A 93 -3.89 20.73 -19.97
C VAL A 93 -4.08 22.22 -19.77
N GLU A 94 -2.98 22.98 -19.77
CA GLU A 94 -2.98 24.44 -19.72
C GLU A 94 -2.22 25.00 -20.92
N LYS A 95 -2.79 25.99 -21.61
CA LYS A 95 -2.19 26.62 -22.81
C LYS A 95 -1.78 25.61 -23.91
N GLY A 96 -2.49 24.49 -24.02
CA GLY A 96 -2.22 23.43 -24.98
C GLY A 96 -1.14 22.44 -24.57
N GLU A 97 -0.56 22.58 -23.38
CA GLU A 97 0.48 21.70 -22.86
C GLU A 97 0.00 20.88 -21.65
N ARG A 98 0.54 19.67 -21.52
CA ARG A 98 0.28 18.79 -20.38
C ARG A 98 0.85 19.41 -19.11
N VAL A 99 0.01 19.63 -18.09
CA VAL A 99 0.49 20.08 -16.78
C VAL A 99 1.23 18.91 -16.11
N THR A 100 2.41 19.20 -15.53
CA THR A 100 3.25 18.21 -14.86
C THR A 100 3.64 18.68 -13.46
N SER A 101 3.93 17.75 -12.56
CA SER A 101 4.43 18.07 -11.23
C SER A 101 5.83 18.68 -11.30
N ALA A 102 6.04 19.82 -10.64
CA ALA A 102 7.33 20.50 -10.63
C ALA A 102 8.37 19.79 -9.74
N ALA A 103 7.98 19.40 -8.52
CA ALA A 103 8.88 18.82 -7.52
C ALA A 103 8.65 17.31 -7.29
N GLY A 104 7.66 16.72 -7.96
CA GLY A 104 7.18 15.39 -7.64
C GLY A 104 6.17 15.40 -6.50
N HIS A 105 5.78 14.23 -6.02
CA HIS A 105 4.84 14.08 -4.90
C HIS A 105 4.97 12.72 -4.22
N VAL A 106 4.62 12.65 -2.93
CA VAL A 106 4.55 11.40 -2.18
C VAL A 106 3.23 11.39 -1.40
N TRP A 107 2.52 10.26 -1.46
CA TRP A 107 1.27 10.06 -0.73
C TRP A 107 1.08 8.57 -0.42
N TYR A 108 0.03 8.25 0.34
CA TYR A 108 -0.34 6.87 0.59
C TYR A 108 -1.83 6.64 0.33
N GLU A 109 -2.16 5.41 -0.03
CA GLU A 109 -3.52 4.92 -0.16
C GLU A 109 -3.69 3.69 0.72
N ILE A 110 -4.80 3.59 1.43
CA ILE A 110 -5.14 2.41 2.22
C ILE A 110 -6.32 1.68 1.60
N SER A 111 -6.33 0.36 1.65
CA SER A 111 -7.45 -0.46 1.18
C SER A 111 -7.83 -1.51 2.21
N ASP A 112 -9.13 -1.81 2.31
CA ASP A 112 -9.65 -2.95 3.08
C ASP A 112 -10.00 -4.16 2.19
N GLY A 113 -9.61 -4.11 0.91
CA GLY A 113 -9.95 -5.09 -0.12
C GLY A 113 -11.24 -4.77 -0.89
N HIS A 114 -12.03 -3.79 -0.44
CA HIS A 114 -13.26 -3.35 -1.12
C HIS A 114 -13.26 -1.85 -1.41
N VAL A 115 -12.78 -1.05 -0.47
CA VAL A 115 -12.71 0.41 -0.57
C VAL A 115 -11.26 0.85 -0.42
N SER A 116 -10.85 1.81 -1.24
CA SER A 116 -9.56 2.49 -1.11
C SER A 116 -9.77 3.96 -0.73
N ASP A 117 -8.98 4.44 0.23
CA ASP A 117 -8.91 5.85 0.63
C ASP A 117 -7.47 6.36 0.43
N SER A 118 -7.31 7.38 -0.42
CA SER A 118 -6.02 8.04 -0.65
C SER A 118 -5.85 9.24 0.28
N TYR A 119 -4.61 9.54 0.69
CA TYR A 119 -4.27 10.71 1.49
C TYR A 119 -2.91 11.24 1.11
N GLY A 120 -2.85 12.51 0.69
CA GLY A 120 -1.61 13.25 0.59
C GLY A 120 -1.80 14.74 0.84
N PHE A 121 -0.68 15.46 0.92
CA PHE A 121 -0.64 16.85 1.38
C PHE A 121 0.00 17.76 0.33
N ALA A 122 -0.76 18.74 -0.13
CA ALA A 122 -0.32 19.68 -1.14
C ALA A 122 -0.70 21.12 -0.75
N PRO A 123 0.00 22.14 -1.30
CA PRO A 123 -0.43 23.52 -1.14
C PRO A 123 -1.77 23.74 -1.86
N ILE A 124 -2.69 24.51 -1.28
CA ILE A 124 -4.01 24.80 -1.89
C ILE A 124 -3.84 25.59 -3.20
N LYS A 125 -2.87 26.50 -3.22
CA LYS A 125 -2.44 27.21 -4.43
C LYS A 125 -1.04 26.72 -4.77
N SER A 126 -0.79 26.44 -6.04
CA SER A 126 0.54 26.04 -6.52
C SER A 126 1.63 26.99 -6.00
N GLY A 127 2.68 26.43 -5.40
CA GLY A 127 3.77 27.18 -4.79
C GLY A 127 4.56 26.34 -3.80
N ALA A 128 5.74 26.83 -3.40
CA ALA A 128 6.61 26.11 -2.45
C ALA A 128 6.23 26.35 -0.98
N VAL A 129 5.47 27.42 -0.68
CA VAL A 129 5.09 27.83 0.67
C VAL A 129 3.68 28.40 0.65
N GLY A 130 2.84 28.01 1.63
CA GLY A 130 1.52 28.61 1.83
C GLY A 130 0.55 27.69 2.55
N PRO A 131 -0.74 28.06 2.62
CA PRO A 131 -1.78 27.17 3.14
C PRO A 131 -1.84 25.87 2.32
N GLY A 132 -1.85 24.74 2.99
CA GLY A 132 -2.01 23.41 2.41
C GLY A 132 -3.31 22.74 2.81
N ALA A 133 -3.58 21.63 2.15
CA ALA A 133 -4.74 20.77 2.40
C ALA A 133 -4.37 19.30 2.19
N ILE A 134 -4.99 18.44 3.01
CA ILE A 134 -4.98 17.00 2.78
C ILE A 134 -6.06 16.68 1.76
N THR A 135 -5.73 15.88 0.75
CA THR A 135 -6.63 15.50 -0.33
C THR A 135 -6.77 13.98 -0.43
N LYS A 136 -7.94 13.53 -0.91
CA LYS A 136 -8.21 12.12 -1.27
C LYS A 136 -8.01 11.82 -2.75
N HIS A 137 -7.54 12.79 -3.52
CA HIS A 137 -7.54 12.72 -4.98
C HIS A 137 -6.15 12.48 -5.59
N ASP A 138 -5.08 12.34 -4.79
CA ASP A 138 -3.72 12.19 -5.33
C ASP A 138 -3.56 10.97 -6.25
N THR A 139 -4.20 9.84 -5.93
CA THR A 139 -4.17 8.65 -6.80
C THR A 139 -4.83 8.91 -8.17
N VAL A 140 -5.80 9.83 -8.25
CA VAL A 140 -6.44 10.24 -9.51
C VAL A 140 -5.61 11.31 -10.22
N HIS A 141 -5.06 12.26 -9.46
CA HIS A 141 -4.31 13.42 -9.97
C HIS A 141 -2.96 13.06 -10.57
N TYR A 142 -2.26 12.04 -10.08
CA TYR A 142 -0.94 11.70 -10.59
C TYR A 142 -1.02 10.52 -11.54
N GLU A 143 -0.78 10.79 -12.82
CA GLU A 143 -0.78 9.76 -13.86
C GLU A 143 0.53 8.97 -13.82
N ASN A 144 0.47 7.65 -13.64
CA ASN A 144 1.62 6.74 -13.67
C ASN A 144 2.79 7.18 -12.77
N PRO A 145 2.59 7.26 -11.44
CA PRO A 145 3.67 7.62 -10.52
C PRO A 145 4.88 6.70 -10.71
N ARG A 146 6.08 7.28 -10.66
CA ARG A 146 7.34 6.58 -10.92
C ARG A 146 7.50 5.30 -10.10
N TYR A 147 7.07 5.32 -8.85
CA TYR A 147 7.17 4.18 -7.95
C TYR A 147 5.93 4.03 -7.09
N SER A 148 5.56 2.78 -6.82
CA SER A 148 4.55 2.44 -5.82
C SER A 148 4.94 1.15 -5.09
N ARG A 149 4.70 1.12 -3.78
CA ARG A 149 4.88 -0.08 -2.94
C ARG A 149 3.61 -0.38 -2.17
N THR A 150 2.98 -1.51 -2.46
CA THR A 150 1.87 -2.06 -1.71
C THR A 150 2.38 -3.02 -0.65
N ILE A 151 1.90 -2.86 0.58
CA ILE A 151 2.27 -3.68 1.74
C ILE A 151 0.98 -4.16 2.40
N GLU A 152 0.85 -5.46 2.67
CA GLU A 152 -0.21 -5.96 3.55
C GLU A 152 0.08 -5.55 5.00
N ILE A 153 -0.94 -4.98 5.64
CA ILE A 153 -0.86 -4.43 6.99
C ILE A 153 -1.95 -5.00 7.88
N THR A 154 -1.78 -4.81 9.19
CA THR A 154 -2.81 -5.19 10.17
C THR A 154 -3.98 -4.20 10.11
N GLU A 155 -5.14 -4.62 10.62
CA GLU A 155 -6.29 -3.72 10.81
C GLU A 155 -5.93 -2.51 11.70
N GLU A 156 -5.09 -2.71 12.72
CA GLU A 156 -4.61 -1.63 13.58
C GLU A 156 -3.83 -0.57 12.78
N HIS A 157 -2.90 -0.99 11.91
CA HIS A 157 -2.17 -0.08 11.04
C HIS A 157 -3.13 0.67 10.10
N TYR A 158 -4.09 -0.03 9.48
CA TYR A 158 -5.10 0.57 8.61
C TYR A 158 -5.89 1.66 9.34
N ASN A 159 -6.39 1.36 10.53
CA ASN A 159 -7.18 2.29 11.33
C ASN A 159 -6.37 3.52 11.77
N LYS A 160 -5.09 3.34 12.13
CA LYS A 160 -4.19 4.45 12.48
C LYS A 160 -3.93 5.37 11.29
N LEU A 161 -3.64 4.80 10.12
CA LEU A 161 -3.45 5.55 8.87
C LEU A 161 -4.72 6.31 8.49
N LYS A 162 -5.87 5.62 8.47
CA LYS A 162 -7.17 6.23 8.18
C LYS A 162 -7.46 7.39 9.11
N ASN A 163 -7.31 7.19 10.42
CA ASN A 163 -7.53 8.23 11.40
C ASN A 163 -6.59 9.43 11.20
N TYR A 164 -5.30 9.20 10.93
CA TYR A 164 -4.34 10.27 10.67
C TYR A 164 -4.73 11.14 9.47
N GLY A 165 -5.10 10.49 8.36
CA GLY A 165 -5.59 11.16 7.15
C GLY A 165 -6.89 11.93 7.35
N GLU A 166 -7.88 11.30 7.98
CA GLU A 166 -9.20 11.89 8.27
C GLU A 166 -9.11 13.10 9.21
N LEU A 167 -8.25 13.04 10.24
CA LEU A 167 -7.99 14.20 11.10
C LEU A 167 -7.34 15.36 10.31
N GLY A 168 -6.47 15.03 9.36
CA GLY A 168 -5.86 16.00 8.45
C GLY A 168 -6.88 16.72 7.57
N ILE A 169 -7.81 15.96 6.97
CA ILE A 169 -8.93 16.50 6.17
C ILE A 169 -9.84 17.40 7.02
N LYS A 170 -10.15 16.98 8.25
CA LYS A 170 -10.95 17.74 9.21
C LYS A 170 -10.21 18.93 9.83
N ARG A 171 -8.94 19.14 9.49
CA ARG A 171 -8.08 20.22 9.99
C ARG A 171 -7.92 20.22 11.51
N ASN A 172 -7.98 19.03 12.13
CA ASN A 172 -7.91 18.85 13.58
C ASN A 172 -6.84 17.82 13.99
N ASN A 173 -5.90 17.49 13.09
CA ASN A 173 -4.76 16.64 13.41
C ASN A 173 -3.78 17.43 14.30
N PRO A 174 -3.60 17.06 15.59
CA PRO A 174 -2.71 17.79 16.50
C PRO A 174 -1.23 17.60 16.13
N ASP A 175 -0.90 16.56 15.37
CA ASP A 175 0.47 16.16 15.04
C ASP A 175 0.94 16.70 13.68
N PHE A 176 0.10 17.49 12.98
CA PHE A 176 0.44 17.99 11.65
C PHE A 176 -0.09 19.41 11.39
N ASN A 177 0.82 20.31 11.01
CA ASN A 177 0.49 21.68 10.64
C ASN A 177 0.09 21.74 9.15
N LEU A 178 -1.04 22.36 8.82
CA LEU A 178 -1.50 22.53 7.43
C LEU A 178 -0.85 23.71 6.69
N TYR A 179 0.19 24.34 7.24
CA TYR A 179 0.99 25.33 6.53
C TYR A 179 2.12 24.65 5.76
N TYR A 180 1.96 24.52 4.45
CA TYR A 180 2.89 23.81 3.57
C TYR A 180 4.21 24.55 3.43
N ILE A 181 5.32 23.82 3.59
CA ILE A 181 6.70 24.25 3.34
C ILE A 181 7.40 23.11 2.61
N GLY A 182 7.70 23.28 1.32
CA GLY A 182 8.20 22.19 0.46
C GLY A 182 9.49 21.50 0.92
N THR A 183 10.25 22.10 1.84
CA THR A 183 11.52 21.55 2.37
C THR A 183 11.44 20.93 3.77
N SER A 184 10.35 21.14 4.52
CA SER A 184 10.29 20.73 5.94
C SER A 184 8.89 20.55 6.55
N ASN A 185 7.83 20.78 5.77
CA ASN A 185 6.45 20.42 6.08
C ASN A 185 5.69 20.21 4.77
N SER A 186 6.01 19.11 4.11
CA SER A 186 5.66 18.79 2.73
C SER A 186 4.85 17.49 2.63
N CYS A 187 4.56 17.05 1.41
CA CYS A 187 3.92 15.77 1.13
C CYS A 187 4.70 14.57 1.69
N ILE A 188 6.03 14.68 1.70
CA ILE A 188 6.95 13.66 2.23
C ILE A 188 6.82 13.59 3.75
N ASP A 189 6.89 14.73 4.43
CA ASP A 189 6.76 14.80 5.90
C ASP A 189 5.40 14.26 6.36
N PHE A 190 4.32 14.64 5.67
CA PHE A 190 2.97 14.14 5.96
C PHE A 190 2.90 12.61 5.84
N THR A 191 3.41 12.07 4.73
CA THR A 191 3.38 10.62 4.47
C THR A 191 4.20 9.85 5.50
N TRP A 192 5.42 10.28 5.80
CA TRP A 192 6.24 9.61 6.81
C TRP A 192 5.67 9.71 8.22
N LYS A 193 5.09 10.86 8.60
CA LYS A 193 4.38 11.01 9.88
C LYS A 193 3.18 10.07 9.97
N ALA A 194 2.37 9.95 8.92
CA ALA A 194 1.25 9.02 8.86
C ALA A 194 1.72 7.56 9.02
N LEU A 195 2.69 7.12 8.21
CA LEU A 195 3.28 5.78 8.27
C LEU A 195 3.84 5.47 9.67
N ARG A 196 4.58 6.43 10.25
CA ARG A 196 5.12 6.31 11.61
C ARG A 196 4.03 6.22 12.67
N SER A 197 2.93 6.98 12.55
CA SER A 197 1.81 6.90 13.50
C SER A 197 1.21 5.49 13.53
N ALA A 198 1.26 4.78 12.39
CA ALA A 198 0.88 3.40 12.23
C ALA A 198 1.99 2.38 12.56
N GLY A 199 3.17 2.83 12.99
CA GLY A 199 4.30 1.96 13.31
C GLY A 199 5.10 1.47 12.09
N LEU A 200 4.77 1.92 10.88
CA LEU A 200 5.49 1.58 9.65
C LEU A 200 6.69 2.51 9.50
N LYS A 201 7.89 1.97 9.76
CA LYS A 201 9.15 2.73 9.79
C LYS A 201 10.13 2.21 8.75
N SER A 202 10.89 3.12 8.14
CA SER A 202 12.04 2.77 7.30
C SER A 202 13.13 2.09 8.15
N LYS A 203 13.84 1.12 7.55
CA LYS A 203 15.04 0.54 8.14
C LYS A 203 16.25 1.42 7.88
N ILE A 204 17.23 1.27 8.77
CA ILE A 204 18.55 1.85 8.60
C ILE A 204 19.25 1.14 7.43
N ASN A 205 19.71 1.92 6.47
CA ASN A 205 20.47 1.45 5.32
C ASN A 205 21.98 1.72 5.53
N ASN A 206 22.82 0.98 4.80
CA ASN A 206 24.28 1.15 4.87
C ASN A 206 24.75 2.49 4.30
N ASN A 207 24.00 3.03 3.33
CA ASN A 207 24.30 4.31 2.68
C ASN A 207 23.69 5.51 3.42
N ASP A 208 23.00 5.29 4.54
CA ASP A 208 22.45 6.37 5.34
C ASP A 208 23.59 7.15 6.02
N SER A 209 23.53 8.49 5.92
CA SER A 209 24.39 9.37 6.71
C SER A 209 24.22 9.10 8.21
N LEU A 210 25.22 9.38 9.04
CA LEU A 210 25.11 9.23 10.50
C LEU A 210 23.88 9.93 11.07
N TYR A 211 23.60 11.13 10.57
CA TYR A 211 22.40 11.90 10.92
C TYR A 211 21.10 11.15 10.58
N THR A 212 20.97 10.64 9.35
CA THR A 212 19.81 9.85 8.91
C THR A 212 19.64 8.60 9.77
N ARG A 213 20.75 7.91 10.10
CA ARG A 213 20.73 6.71 10.96
C ARG A 213 20.19 7.04 12.35
N ASP A 214 20.59 8.16 12.94
CA ASP A 214 20.14 8.57 14.27
C ASP A 214 18.66 9.00 14.27
N LEU A 215 18.19 9.66 13.22
CA LEU A 215 16.77 9.94 13.02
C LEU A 215 15.94 8.65 12.92
N LYS A 216 16.39 7.66 12.12
CA LYS A 216 15.70 6.38 11.99
C LYS A 216 15.69 5.59 13.31
N LYS A 217 16.80 5.56 14.06
CA LYS A 217 16.88 4.91 15.38
C LYS A 217 15.94 5.56 16.40
N SER A 218 15.88 6.89 16.43
CA SER A 218 15.02 7.64 17.36
C SER A 218 13.56 7.65 16.92
N GLY A 219 13.23 7.16 15.72
CA GLY A 219 11.89 7.20 15.17
C GLY A 219 11.45 8.59 14.72
N ASN A 220 12.41 9.48 14.42
CA ASN A 220 12.20 10.87 13.99
C ASN A 220 12.55 11.10 12.52
N PHE A 221 12.67 10.02 11.74
CA PHE A 221 12.90 10.12 10.31
C PHE A 221 11.61 10.49 9.56
N ASP A 222 11.60 11.67 8.94
CA ASP A 222 10.47 12.23 8.20
C ASP A 222 10.72 12.27 6.67
N GLY A 223 11.72 11.53 6.20
CA GLY A 223 12.06 11.42 4.78
C GLY A 223 13.19 12.35 4.33
N SER A 224 13.55 12.21 3.06
CA SER A 224 14.48 13.09 2.35
C SER A 224 13.70 14.19 1.61
N VAL A 225 14.27 15.38 1.40
CA VAL A 225 13.55 16.49 0.74
C VAL A 225 13.13 16.16 -0.71
N LYS A 226 13.92 15.37 -1.44
CA LYS A 226 13.63 14.97 -2.83
C LYS A 226 12.88 13.66 -2.87
N VAL A 227 11.85 13.57 -3.70
CA VAL A 227 10.98 12.40 -3.82
C VAL A 227 11.78 11.12 -4.11
N ASP A 228 12.70 11.16 -5.07
CA ASP A 228 13.43 9.97 -5.50
C ASP A 228 14.31 9.38 -4.39
N ASN A 229 14.89 10.24 -3.53
CA ASN A 229 15.69 9.80 -2.39
C ASN A 229 14.86 9.00 -1.38
N ASN A 230 13.53 9.15 -1.36
CA ASN A 230 12.65 8.41 -0.44
C ASN A 230 12.30 7.00 -0.95
N ILE A 231 12.52 6.67 -2.23
CA ILE A 231 12.14 5.37 -2.79
C ILE A 231 12.85 4.23 -2.04
N PHE A 232 14.16 4.34 -1.83
CA PHE A 232 14.93 3.36 -1.07
C PHE A 232 14.46 3.24 0.39
N ASP A 233 14.03 4.35 1.00
CA ASP A 233 13.51 4.34 2.36
C ASP A 233 12.14 3.65 2.42
N ILE A 234 11.27 3.87 1.44
CA ILE A 234 9.98 3.18 1.31
C ILE A 234 10.20 1.67 1.13
N GLN A 235 11.16 1.26 0.28
CA GLN A 235 11.54 -0.15 0.08
C GLN A 235 12.03 -0.83 1.36
N SER A 236 12.67 -0.06 2.24
CA SER A 236 13.25 -0.60 3.47
C SER A 236 12.20 -0.91 4.56
N ILE A 237 10.96 -0.43 4.43
CA ILE A 237 9.88 -0.68 5.41
C ILE A 237 9.64 -2.20 5.54
N SER A 238 9.62 -2.73 6.76
CA SER A 238 9.23 -4.12 7.00
C SER A 238 7.75 -4.32 6.73
N ALA A 239 7.40 -5.28 5.87
CA ALA A 239 6.03 -5.74 5.76
C ALA A 239 5.65 -6.56 7.01
N PRO A 240 4.53 -6.23 7.70
CA PRO A 240 4.01 -7.05 8.80
C PRO A 240 3.76 -8.51 8.39
N PHE A 241 3.37 -8.72 7.13
CA PHE A 241 3.18 -10.03 6.52
C PHE A 241 4.17 -10.19 5.36
N PRO A 242 5.42 -10.60 5.59
CA PRO A 242 6.49 -10.56 4.57
C PRO A 242 6.21 -11.46 3.37
N ASN A 243 5.55 -12.60 3.57
CA ASN A 243 5.24 -13.57 2.51
C ASN A 243 3.87 -13.33 1.86
N SER A 244 3.25 -12.18 2.11
CA SER A 244 1.96 -11.84 1.51
C SER A 244 2.07 -11.65 0.00
N GLU A 245 1.15 -12.24 -0.75
CA GLU A 245 0.99 -12.04 -2.19
C GLU A 245 0.39 -10.67 -2.56
N LEU A 246 -0.07 -9.91 -1.56
CA LEU A 246 -0.50 -8.52 -1.73
C LEU A 246 0.68 -7.55 -1.70
N ASN A 247 1.85 -7.97 -1.19
CA ASN A 247 3.05 -7.16 -1.23
C ASN A 247 3.53 -7.05 -2.69
N ARG A 248 3.61 -5.83 -3.20
CA ARG A 248 3.99 -5.57 -4.59
C ARG A 248 4.78 -4.28 -4.69
N GLU A 249 5.70 -4.25 -5.64
CA GLU A 249 6.43 -3.06 -6.01
C GLU A 249 6.32 -2.87 -7.51
N TYR A 250 6.16 -1.62 -7.93
CA TYR A 250 6.04 -1.29 -9.33
C TYR A 250 6.80 -0.01 -9.65
N TYR A 251 7.37 0.01 -10.85
CA TYR A 251 8.12 1.12 -11.39
C TYR A 251 7.57 1.48 -12.78
N ASN A 252 7.14 2.72 -12.93
CA ASN A 252 6.78 3.29 -14.23
C ASN A 252 8.03 3.88 -14.92
N GLU A 253 7.92 4.13 -16.22
CA GLU A 253 8.95 4.87 -16.98
C GLU A 253 9.21 6.25 -16.37
N ILE A 254 10.43 6.75 -16.51
CA ILE A 254 10.79 8.09 -16.07
C ILE A 254 10.09 9.10 -16.99
N PRO A 255 9.30 10.06 -16.47
CA PRO A 255 8.64 11.05 -17.32
C PRO A 255 9.67 11.98 -17.97
N LYS A 256 9.29 12.60 -19.09
CA LYS A 256 10.07 13.68 -19.70
C LYS A 256 10.15 14.87 -18.75
N LYS A 257 11.31 15.49 -18.64
CA LYS A 257 11.59 16.56 -17.67
C LYS A 257 12.08 17.83 -18.33
N THR A 258 11.77 18.95 -17.71
CA THR A 258 12.42 20.24 -17.92
C THR A 258 13.73 20.31 -17.13
N LEU A 259 14.62 21.25 -17.46
CA LEU A 259 15.87 21.48 -16.74
C LEU A 259 15.67 21.74 -15.23
N MET A 260 14.59 22.43 -14.85
CA MET A 260 14.25 22.64 -13.44
C MET A 260 13.87 21.32 -12.76
N GLN A 261 13.07 20.48 -13.41
CA GLN A 261 12.65 19.17 -12.89
C GLN A 261 13.84 18.20 -12.79
N GLU A 262 14.82 18.29 -13.69
CA GLU A 262 16.09 17.56 -13.57
C GLU A 262 16.87 17.95 -12.32
N LEU A 263 16.91 19.24 -11.96
CA LEU A 263 17.57 19.70 -10.73
C LEU A 263 16.88 19.12 -9.47
N PHE A 264 15.56 19.05 -9.47
CA PHE A 264 14.79 18.42 -8.38
C PHE A 264 14.89 16.89 -8.38
N THR A 265 15.32 16.28 -9.50
CA THR A 265 15.57 14.84 -9.63
C THR A 265 16.93 14.43 -9.08
N LYS A 266 18.00 15.21 -9.35
CA LYS A 266 19.38 14.78 -9.05
C LYS A 266 19.50 14.33 -7.60
N SER A 267 19.63 13.01 -7.38
CA SER A 267 19.79 12.44 -6.06
C SER A 267 21.09 12.95 -5.45
N ASP A 268 21.09 13.22 -4.14
CA ASP A 268 22.30 13.67 -3.45
C ASP A 268 23.28 12.51 -3.22
N ASN A 269 22.80 11.28 -3.36
CA ASN A 269 23.63 10.09 -3.53
C ASN A 269 23.98 9.93 -5.01
N LYS A 270 25.26 10.07 -5.34
CA LYS A 270 25.82 9.52 -6.58
C LYS A 270 25.50 8.01 -6.63
N ASP A 271 25.13 7.56 -7.83
CA ASP A 271 24.95 6.15 -8.21
C ASP A 271 23.65 5.48 -7.75
N SER A 272 22.59 5.71 -8.53
CA SER A 272 21.73 4.62 -8.98
C SER A 272 21.08 5.00 -10.32
N ASP A 273 21.93 5.19 -11.34
CA ASP A 273 21.55 4.70 -12.66
C ASP A 273 21.32 3.21 -12.48
N THR A 274 20.08 2.84 -12.17
CA THR A 274 19.66 1.46 -12.24
C THR A 274 19.55 1.20 -13.73
N GLU A 275 20.64 0.70 -14.31
CA GLU A 275 20.59 0.03 -15.60
C GLU A 275 19.46 -1.00 -15.51
N ILE A 276 18.42 -0.75 -16.30
CA ILE A 276 17.35 -1.72 -16.53
C ILE A 276 17.99 -2.82 -17.36
N ALA A 277 18.16 -4.00 -16.75
CA ALA A 277 18.30 -5.27 -17.43
C ALA A 277 17.10 -6.15 -17.04
#